data_AF-A0A6B2XY09-F1
#
_entry.id   AF-A0A6B2XY09-F1
#
_cell.length_a   1.000
_cell.length_b   1.000
_cell.length_c   1.000
_cell.angle_alpha   90.00
_cell.angle_beta   90.00
_cell.angle_gamma   90.00
#
_symmetry.space_group_name_H-M   'P 1'
#
loop_
_entity.id
_entity.type
_entity.pdbx_description
1 polymer ?
#
loop_
_entity_poly.entity_id
_entity_poly.type
_entity_poly.pdbx_seq_one_letter_code
_entity_poly.pdbx_strand_id
1 'polypeptide(L)'
;RELMELPVEERRAVVTAPDGAERLAAAGMTWEALAGWLQGPMDAAAWEAVIPSMGAMALLRNLRNFDQAGVSDAVAARVAAKVADPEVVARSRQFPFRYLAAYQHAPSLRWAYPLERALGHSLANVPALPGRTLV
;
A
#
# COMPACT_ATOMS: atom_id res chain seq x y z
N ARG A 1 -8.81 -12.96 -17.86
CA ARG A 1 -9.94 -13.91 -17.86
C ARG A 1 -9.53 -15.24 -17.22
N GLU A 2 -8.35 -15.76 -17.60
CA GLU A 2 -7.76 -17.01 -17.08
C GLU A 2 -7.72 -17.14 -15.55
N LEU A 3 -7.29 -16.12 -14.79
CA LEU A 3 -7.27 -16.21 -13.32
C LEU A 3 -8.66 -16.43 -12.69
N MET A 4 -9.72 -15.88 -13.29
CA MET A 4 -11.08 -15.96 -12.72
C MET A 4 -11.72 -17.33 -12.91
N GLU A 5 -11.20 -18.13 -13.84
CA GLU A 5 -11.70 -19.48 -14.15
C GLU A 5 -11.01 -20.56 -13.29
N LEU A 6 -9.96 -20.20 -12.55
CA LEU A 6 -9.23 -21.15 -11.70
C LEU A 6 -10.09 -21.65 -10.52
N PRO A 7 -10.08 -22.98 -10.26
CA PRO A 7 -10.66 -23.55 -9.05
C PRO A 7 -10.03 -22.95 -7.78
N VAL A 8 -10.82 -22.82 -6.70
CA VAL A 8 -10.40 -22.12 -5.47
C VAL A 8 -9.14 -22.73 -4.87
N GLU A 9 -9.05 -24.04 -4.89
CA GLU A 9 -7.96 -24.87 -4.40
C GLU A 9 -6.62 -24.58 -5.11
N GLU A 10 -6.64 -24.12 -6.37
CA GLU A 10 -5.43 -23.82 -7.15
C GLU A 10 -4.97 -22.36 -7.00
N ARG A 11 -5.87 -21.46 -6.59
CA ARG A 11 -5.61 -20.00 -6.54
C ARG A 11 -4.43 -19.67 -5.66
N ARG A 12 -4.29 -20.38 -4.54
CA ARG A 12 -3.20 -20.14 -3.59
C ARG A 12 -1.84 -20.43 -4.20
N ALA A 13 -1.72 -21.51 -4.97
CA ALA A 13 -0.47 -21.88 -5.63
C ALA A 13 -0.02 -20.81 -6.64
N VAL A 14 -0.97 -20.16 -7.33
CA VAL A 14 -0.68 -19.05 -8.24
C VAL A 14 -0.11 -17.84 -7.49
N VAL A 15 -0.67 -17.49 -6.33
CA VAL A 15 -0.19 -16.36 -5.53
C VAL A 15 1.23 -16.59 -5.03
N THR A 16 1.56 -17.81 -4.62
CA THR A 16 2.87 -18.17 -4.05
C THR A 16 3.89 -18.64 -5.08
N ALA A 17 3.53 -18.70 -6.36
CA ALA A 17 4.45 -19.04 -7.43
C ALA A 17 5.55 -17.96 -7.59
N PRO A 18 6.74 -18.31 -8.09
CA PRO A 18 7.82 -17.34 -8.30
C PRO A 18 7.44 -16.12 -9.16
N ASP A 19 6.48 -16.28 -10.08
CA ASP A 19 5.94 -15.24 -10.97
C ASP A 19 4.55 -14.72 -10.54
N GLY A 20 4.10 -15.09 -9.33
CA GLY A 20 2.75 -14.79 -8.85
C GLY A 20 2.48 -13.28 -8.79
N ALA A 21 3.44 -12.50 -8.31
CA ALA A 21 3.31 -11.05 -8.22
C ALA A 21 3.16 -10.40 -9.62
N GLU A 22 3.96 -10.82 -10.58
CA GLU A 22 3.93 -10.36 -11.97
C GLU A 22 2.60 -10.73 -12.63
N ARG A 23 2.10 -11.95 -12.43
CA ARG A 23 0.82 -12.41 -12.96
C ARG A 23 -0.36 -11.62 -12.40
N LEU A 24 -0.36 -11.37 -11.08
CA LEU A 24 -1.38 -10.53 -10.44
C LEU A 24 -1.34 -9.09 -10.96
N ALA A 25 -0.14 -8.53 -11.10
CA ALA A 25 0.05 -7.19 -11.64
C ALA A 25 -0.41 -7.07 -13.09
N ALA A 26 -0.05 -8.02 -13.95
CA ALA A 26 -0.45 -8.06 -15.36
C ALA A 26 -1.97 -8.20 -15.53
N ALA A 27 -2.63 -8.87 -14.58
CA ALA A 27 -4.09 -8.96 -14.55
C ALA A 27 -4.78 -7.71 -13.97
N GLY A 28 -4.03 -6.70 -13.50
CA GLY A 28 -4.59 -5.54 -12.81
C GLY A 28 -5.28 -5.91 -11.50
N MET A 29 -4.87 -7.01 -10.86
CA MET A 29 -5.50 -7.50 -9.63
C MET A 29 -5.24 -6.52 -8.48
N THR A 30 -6.31 -5.95 -7.93
CA THR A 30 -6.21 -5.15 -6.70
C THR A 30 -6.18 -6.05 -5.47
N TRP A 31 -5.78 -5.52 -4.32
CA TRP A 31 -5.79 -6.31 -3.08
C TRP A 31 -7.21 -6.69 -2.65
N GLU A 32 -8.22 -5.85 -2.92
CA GLU A 32 -9.64 -6.17 -2.65
C GLU A 32 -10.10 -7.33 -3.54
N ALA A 33 -9.76 -7.27 -4.82
CA ALA A 33 -10.09 -8.32 -5.78
C ALA A 33 -9.39 -9.63 -5.41
N LEU A 34 -8.11 -9.57 -5.03
CA LEU A 34 -7.35 -10.72 -4.54
C LEU A 34 -7.98 -11.33 -3.28
N ALA A 35 -8.38 -10.52 -2.30
CA ALA A 35 -9.00 -11.00 -1.08
C ALA A 35 -10.32 -11.77 -1.35
N GLY A 36 -11.16 -11.24 -2.25
CA GLY A 36 -12.39 -11.92 -2.67
C GLY A 36 -12.13 -13.16 -3.54
N TRP A 37 -11.14 -13.09 -4.43
CA TRP A 37 -10.78 -14.17 -5.35
C TRP A 37 -10.12 -15.35 -4.63
N LEU A 38 -9.24 -15.09 -3.66
CA LEU A 38 -8.53 -16.15 -2.95
C LEU A 38 -9.47 -17.04 -2.12
N GLN A 39 -10.58 -16.49 -1.62
CA GLN A 39 -11.50 -17.16 -0.69
C GLN A 39 -10.78 -17.78 0.52
N GLY A 40 -9.73 -17.10 0.97
CA GLY A 40 -8.84 -17.51 2.05
C GLY A 40 -8.18 -16.29 2.71
N PRO A 41 -7.28 -16.50 3.68
CA PRO A 41 -6.69 -15.39 4.42
C PRO A 41 -5.75 -14.55 3.53
N MET A 42 -5.82 -13.24 3.72
CA MET A 42 -4.76 -12.31 3.27
C MET A 42 -3.61 -12.34 4.28
N ASP A 43 -2.82 -13.42 4.24
CA ASP A 43 -1.60 -13.56 5.04
C ASP A 43 -0.40 -12.87 4.38
N ALA A 44 0.79 -12.98 5.00
CA ALA A 44 2.01 -12.35 4.52
C ALA A 44 2.26 -12.63 3.04
N ALA A 45 2.20 -13.89 2.59
CA ALA A 45 2.50 -14.24 1.20
C ALA A 45 1.52 -13.60 0.22
N ALA A 46 0.23 -13.58 0.55
CA ALA A 46 -0.78 -12.93 -0.29
C ALA A 46 -0.59 -11.40 -0.36
N TRP A 47 -0.26 -10.76 0.76
CA TRP A 47 0.06 -9.34 0.77
C TRP A 47 1.32 -9.03 -0.02
N GLU A 48 2.40 -9.78 0.21
CA GLU A 48 3.69 -9.59 -0.45
C GLU A 48 3.58 -9.76 -1.97
N ALA A 49 2.71 -10.64 -2.45
CA ALA A 49 2.46 -10.82 -3.88
C ALA A 49 1.76 -9.61 -4.54
N VAL A 50 0.87 -8.90 -3.83
CA VAL A 50 0.11 -7.77 -4.41
C VAL A 50 0.74 -6.40 -4.13
N ILE A 51 1.50 -6.24 -3.05
CA ILE A 51 2.16 -4.98 -2.66
C ILE A 51 2.94 -4.31 -3.82
N PRO A 52 3.69 -5.02 -4.68
CA PRO A 52 4.43 -4.40 -5.78
C PRO A 52 3.57 -3.58 -6.74
N SER A 53 2.34 -4.03 -7.03
CA SER A 53 1.42 -3.36 -7.96
C SER A 53 0.55 -2.29 -7.30
N MET A 54 0.47 -2.26 -5.96
CA MET A 54 -0.40 -1.33 -5.23
C MET A 54 0.04 0.14 -5.40
N GLY A 55 -0.95 1.03 -5.60
CA GLY A 55 -0.75 2.47 -5.57
C GLY A 55 -0.50 3.01 -4.15
N ALA A 56 0.13 4.19 -4.02
CA ALA A 56 0.50 4.78 -2.74
C ALA A 56 -0.67 4.94 -1.75
N MET A 57 -1.85 5.35 -2.24
CA MET A 57 -3.05 5.46 -1.40
C MET A 57 -3.50 4.10 -0.85
N ALA A 58 -3.45 3.04 -1.66
CA ALA A 58 -3.82 1.69 -1.24
C ALA A 58 -2.83 1.16 -0.19
N LEU A 59 -1.54 1.46 -0.35
CA LEU A 59 -0.50 1.11 0.64
C LEU A 59 -0.77 1.80 1.99
N LEU A 60 -1.00 3.13 1.99
CA LEU A 60 -1.27 3.90 3.22
C LEU A 60 -2.47 3.37 4.01
N ARG A 61 -3.53 2.92 3.30
CA ARG A 61 -4.75 2.40 3.92
C ARG A 61 -4.58 1.01 4.54
N ASN A 62 -3.49 0.30 4.24
CA ASN A 62 -3.30 -1.10 4.62
C ASN A 62 -2.07 -1.35 5.50
N LEU A 63 -1.33 -0.33 5.94
CA LEU A 63 -0.11 -0.49 6.75
C LEU A 63 -0.34 -1.37 8.01
N ARG A 64 -1.44 -1.17 8.72
CA ARG A 64 -1.83 -2.02 9.87
C ARG A 64 -2.07 -3.47 9.47
N ASN A 65 -2.67 -3.71 8.31
CA ASN A 65 -2.95 -5.06 7.82
C ASN A 65 -1.63 -5.77 7.46
N PHE A 66 -0.66 -5.04 6.90
CA PHE A 66 0.68 -5.58 6.63
C PHE A 66 1.38 -6.01 7.93
N ASP A 67 1.28 -5.19 8.98
CA ASP A 67 1.79 -5.54 10.31
C ASP A 67 1.12 -6.78 10.87
N GLN A 68 -0.22 -6.83 10.85
CA GLN A 68 -1.01 -7.94 11.39
C GLN A 68 -0.78 -9.25 10.65
N ALA A 69 -0.59 -9.19 9.32
CA ALA A 69 -0.32 -10.35 8.49
C ALA A 69 1.13 -10.86 8.60
N GLY A 70 2.03 -10.07 9.22
CA GLY A 70 3.44 -10.43 9.34
C GLY A 70 4.23 -10.25 8.04
N VAL A 71 3.91 -9.23 7.23
CA VAL A 71 4.71 -8.88 6.06
C VAL A 71 6.17 -8.62 6.46
N SER A 72 7.10 -9.17 5.69
CA SER A 72 8.54 -9.10 5.98
C SER A 72 9.06 -7.67 6.02
N ASP A 73 10.12 -7.45 6.80
CA ASP A 73 10.76 -6.14 6.89
C ASP A 73 11.34 -5.66 5.55
N ALA A 74 11.78 -6.57 4.69
CA ALA A 74 12.26 -6.25 3.36
C ALA A 74 11.15 -5.66 2.49
N VAL A 75 9.94 -6.26 2.51
CA VAL A 75 8.79 -5.72 1.77
C VAL A 75 8.27 -4.45 2.43
N ALA A 76 8.20 -4.40 3.75
CA ALA A 76 7.82 -3.20 4.49
C ALA A 76 8.74 -2.01 4.18
N ALA A 77 10.06 -2.23 4.09
CA ALA A 77 11.02 -1.20 3.70
C ALA A 77 10.76 -0.65 2.29
N ARG A 78 10.36 -1.50 1.34
CA ARG A 78 9.97 -1.06 -0.01
C ARG A 78 8.69 -0.23 0.00
N VAL A 79 7.70 -0.63 0.80
CA VAL A 79 6.47 0.15 1.02
C VAL A 79 6.82 1.52 1.59
N ALA A 80 7.60 1.55 2.67
CA ALA A 80 8.07 2.76 3.33
C ALA A 80 8.79 3.71 2.36
N ALA A 81 9.72 3.18 1.56
CA ALA A 81 10.45 3.96 0.56
C ALA A 81 9.48 4.58 -0.47
N LYS A 82 8.53 3.79 -0.99
CA LYS A 82 7.56 4.26 -1.99
C LYS A 82 6.60 5.31 -1.45
N VAL A 83 6.09 5.16 -0.21
CA VAL A 83 5.14 6.14 0.35
C VAL A 83 5.81 7.44 0.79
N ALA A 84 7.12 7.41 1.08
CA ALA A 84 7.93 8.58 1.43
C ALA A 84 8.68 9.21 0.26
N ASP A 85 8.53 8.67 -0.95
CA ASP A 85 9.12 9.21 -2.17
C ASP A 85 8.44 10.54 -2.53
N PRO A 86 9.20 11.65 -2.67
CA PRO A 86 8.63 12.97 -2.96
C PRO A 86 7.89 13.03 -4.29
N GLU A 87 8.34 12.33 -5.33
CA GLU A 87 7.67 12.30 -6.64
C GLU A 87 6.38 11.49 -6.57
N VAL A 88 6.36 10.40 -5.80
CA VAL A 88 5.13 9.63 -5.55
C VAL A 88 4.13 10.47 -4.75
N VAL A 89 4.58 11.17 -3.71
CA VAL A 89 3.75 12.05 -2.88
C VAL A 89 3.16 13.19 -3.72
N ALA A 90 3.99 13.89 -4.52
CA ALA A 90 3.54 14.97 -5.39
C ALA A 90 2.50 14.48 -6.41
N ARG A 91 2.76 13.34 -7.09
CA ARG A 91 1.81 12.76 -8.06
C ARG A 91 0.52 12.26 -7.42
N SER A 92 0.55 11.86 -6.15
CA SER A 92 -0.63 11.36 -5.45
C SER A 92 -1.67 12.45 -5.18
N ARG A 93 -1.26 13.73 -5.17
CA ARG A 93 -2.09 14.89 -4.78
C ARG A 93 -2.79 14.72 -3.43
N GLN A 94 -2.25 13.85 -2.56
CA GLN A 94 -2.77 13.66 -1.22
C GLN A 94 -2.36 14.84 -0.34
N PHE A 95 -3.28 15.24 0.54
CA PHE A 95 -3.04 16.25 1.56
C PHE A 95 -2.36 15.65 2.81
N PRO A 96 -1.66 16.48 3.61
CA PRO A 96 -0.95 16.05 4.83
C PRO A 96 -1.77 15.22 5.81
N PHE A 97 -3.06 15.52 5.96
CA PHE A 97 -3.93 14.81 6.89
C PHE A 97 -4.09 13.31 6.55
N ARG A 98 -3.87 12.90 5.29
CA ARG A 98 -3.91 11.48 4.89
C ARG A 98 -2.75 10.70 5.50
N TYR A 99 -1.57 11.29 5.54
CA TYR A 99 -0.38 10.69 6.14
C TYR A 99 -0.48 10.68 7.67
N LEU A 100 -1.03 11.74 8.27
CA LEU A 100 -1.33 11.77 9.71
C LEU A 100 -2.33 10.68 10.11
N ALA A 101 -3.40 10.48 9.33
CA ALA A 101 -4.36 9.42 9.60
C ALA A 101 -3.73 8.02 9.47
N ALA A 102 -2.87 7.81 8.46
CA ALA A 102 -2.12 6.55 8.33
C ALA A 102 -1.22 6.31 9.55
N TYR A 103 -0.54 7.35 10.05
CA TYR A 103 0.29 7.27 11.24
C TYR A 103 -0.51 6.87 12.49
N GLN A 104 -1.68 7.48 12.68
CA GLN A 104 -2.56 7.17 13.81
C GLN A 104 -3.12 5.74 13.77
N HIS A 105 -3.26 5.16 12.57
CA HIS A 105 -3.85 3.83 12.38
C HIS A 105 -2.82 2.70 12.20
N ALA A 106 -1.54 3.01 12.05
CA ALA A 106 -0.45 2.06 11.88
C ALA A 106 0.55 2.18 13.05
N PRO A 107 0.31 1.50 14.19
CA PRO A 107 1.04 1.73 15.43
C PRO A 107 2.51 1.25 15.41
N SER A 108 2.92 0.48 14.39
CA SER A 108 4.31 0.04 14.28
C SER A 108 5.25 1.20 13.96
N LEU A 109 6.35 1.28 14.71
CA LEU A 109 7.38 2.32 14.54
C LEU A 109 8.04 2.31 13.17
N ARG A 110 7.99 1.18 12.44
CA ARG A 110 8.56 1.07 11.09
C ARG A 110 7.94 2.04 10.07
N TRP A 111 6.73 2.54 10.37
CA TRP A 111 6.02 3.50 9.51
C TRP A 111 6.20 4.96 9.95
N ALA A 112 6.62 5.21 11.19
CA ALA A 112 6.63 6.55 11.77
C ALA A 112 7.45 7.56 10.95
N TYR A 113 8.74 7.28 10.76
CA TYR A 113 9.66 8.15 10.02
C TYR A 113 9.30 8.30 8.53
N PRO A 114 8.97 7.22 7.79
CA PRO A 114 8.47 7.34 6.41
C PRO A 114 7.22 8.22 6.28
N LEU A 115 6.25 8.07 7.19
CA LEU A 115 5.01 8.84 7.16
C LEU A 115 5.23 10.31 7.52
N GLU A 116 6.13 10.60 8.46
CA GLU A 116 6.54 11.97 8.78
C GLU A 116 7.17 12.66 7.56
N ARG A 117 8.09 11.98 6.86
CA ARG A 117 8.68 12.50 5.62
C ARG A 117 7.63 12.74 4.54
N ALA A 118 6.74 11.78 4.34
CA ALA A 118 5.67 11.87 3.34
C ALA A 118 4.71 13.03 3.65
N LEU A 119 4.38 13.24 4.93
CA LEU A 119 3.61 14.38 5.40
C LEU A 119 4.30 15.70 5.04
N GLY A 120 5.60 15.82 5.34
CA GLY A 120 6.40 17.00 4.97
C GLY A 120 6.37 17.30 3.47
N HIS A 121 6.60 16.28 2.63
CA HIS A 121 6.53 16.42 1.17
C HIS A 121 5.14 16.84 0.68
N SER A 122 4.09 16.34 1.31
CA SER A 122 2.71 16.61 0.91
C SER A 122 2.25 18.06 1.18
N LEU A 123 3.01 18.83 1.96
CA LEU A 123 2.74 20.26 2.15
C LEU A 123 2.82 21.04 0.84
N ALA A 124 3.64 20.60 -0.12
CA ALA A 124 3.70 21.19 -1.46
C ALA A 124 2.38 21.05 -2.25
N ASN A 125 1.51 20.10 -1.86
CA ASN A 125 0.19 19.93 -2.46
C ASN A 125 -0.88 20.83 -1.84
N VAL A 126 -0.56 21.55 -0.75
CA VAL A 126 -1.49 22.46 -0.08
C VAL A 126 -1.49 23.82 -0.81
N PRO A 127 -2.62 24.27 -1.36
CA PRO A 127 -2.69 25.59 -1.97
C PRO A 127 -2.42 26.68 -0.93
N ALA A 128 -1.62 27.69 -1.28
CA ALA A 128 -1.50 28.88 -0.48
C ALA A 128 -2.84 29.64 -0.46
N LEU A 129 -3.33 29.97 0.74
CA LEU A 129 -4.51 30.81 0.89
C LEU A 129 -4.10 32.28 0.70
N PRO A 130 -4.80 33.06 -0.15
CA PRO A 130 -4.50 34.47 -0.32
C PRO A 130 -4.89 35.27 0.94
N GLY A 131 -4.22 36.40 1.17
CA GLY A 131 -4.51 37.32 2.28
C GLY A 131 -3.57 37.15 3.48
N ARG A 132 -4.01 37.63 4.65
CA ARG A 132 -3.27 37.54 5.92
C ARG A 132 -4.02 36.62 6.86
N THR A 133 -3.32 35.64 7.44
CA THR A 133 -3.85 34.71 8.43
C THR A 133 -3.15 34.95 9.77
N LEU A 134 -3.91 35.04 10.86
CA LEU A 134 -3.41 34.98 12.23
C LEU A 134 -3.74 33.59 12.78
N VAL A 135 -2.71 32.84 13.22
CA VAL A 135 -2.80 31.46 13.73
C VAL A 135 -2.54 31.46 15.23
#